data_AF-A0A9X2CZB1-F1
#
_entry.id   AF-A0A9X2CZB1-F1
#
_cell.length_a   1.000
_cell.length_b   1.000
_cell.length_c   1.000
_cell.angle_alpha   90.00
_cell.angle_beta   90.00
_cell.angle_gamma   90.00
#
_symmetry.space_group_name_H-M   'P 1'
#
loop_
_entity.id
_entity.type
_entity.pdbx_description
1 polymer ?
#
loop_
_entity_poly.entity_id
_entity_poly.type
_entity_poly.pdbx_seq_one_letter_code
_entity_poly.pdbx_strand_id
1 'polypeptide(L)'
;MLEEIIKNLALLDCLTELNSTEWLRLSTDFTQEPDELKRVAFIKALSTHSGVPVIQIQTAFSSLTQMTLSTDAKERILFELQKTQTGATLKITAFQQRSIFKKMNLESLSISRAQWNILISRFEQQQREHVTRFFFLSTLSSIKRVSFDNLSDAATLSREQPARKGKRKYQEEEDKDISTTKRVAQEYREDDGINPFIFASTVKNPELETKLEATGVRVGVPLSPATPEKGYPHLMRTPGKTKVRPVCEIDNAYRLFKPVTPYGKVSGKDRIDVRKASQARITSALPKLVFDRAQPVQFTPTRESILGRSGTKRESLLALMRESAANVFRAHGATINSSAESRSKHWAHIVTSCLIDFLEATPEDPEKEIIPVVPSTAEANYNTLEAIELFVRHKLLNKDTDKIHIYVKPIYSGESLIPDVLVYKLNWSETNKKGETIQCKELFYIGPQSHYRLTKSMHQSIGLLRDTRETDLPSEEMQVDENSNPNIMFR
;
A
#
# COMPACT_ATOMS: atom_id res chain seq x y z
N MET A 1 -27.10 -1.52 14.42
CA MET A 1 -27.72 -0.23 14.07
C MET A 1 -26.86 0.56 13.09
N LEU A 2 -25.64 1.01 13.46
CA LEU A 2 -24.81 1.82 12.55
C LEU A 2 -24.49 1.13 11.21
N GLU A 3 -24.26 -0.18 11.19
CA GLU A 3 -24.02 -0.94 9.96
C GLU A 3 -25.19 -0.89 8.97
N GLU A 4 -26.43 -0.86 9.47
CA GLU A 4 -27.63 -0.74 8.64
C GLU A 4 -27.76 0.67 8.07
N ILE A 5 -27.42 1.69 8.87
CA ILE A 5 -27.35 3.07 8.40
C ILE A 5 -26.29 3.23 7.31
N ILE A 6 -25.11 2.63 7.46
CA ILE A 6 -24.05 2.62 6.44
C ILE A 6 -24.58 2.01 5.13
N LYS A 7 -25.32 0.90 5.20
CA LYS A 7 -25.95 0.29 4.03
C LYS A 7 -26.98 1.22 3.38
N ASN A 8 -27.83 1.86 4.17
CA ASN A 8 -28.84 2.78 3.68
C ASN A 8 -28.24 4.03 3.02
N LEU A 9 -27.17 4.60 3.58
CA LEU A 9 -26.44 5.73 2.98
C LEU A 9 -25.86 5.39 1.60
N ALA A 10 -25.54 4.12 1.34
CA ALA A 10 -25.04 3.66 0.05
C ALA A 10 -26.14 3.53 -1.02
N LEU A 11 -27.41 3.44 -0.60
CA LEU A 11 -28.58 3.29 -1.49
C LEU A 11 -29.23 4.62 -1.88
N LEU A 12 -28.90 5.71 -1.18
CA LEU A 12 -29.44 7.03 -1.48
C LEU A 12 -28.98 7.55 -2.85
N ASP A 13 -29.84 8.35 -3.49
CA ASP A 13 -29.53 8.99 -4.77
C ASP A 13 -28.30 9.90 -4.65
N CYS A 14 -27.59 10.09 -5.76
CA CYS A 14 -26.36 10.88 -5.80
C CYS A 14 -26.53 12.35 -5.37
N LEU A 15 -27.74 12.90 -5.48
CA LEU A 15 -28.05 14.28 -5.10
C LEU A 15 -28.82 14.39 -3.78
N THR A 16 -29.19 13.27 -3.15
CA THR A 16 -29.86 13.31 -1.84
C THR A 16 -28.89 13.80 -0.77
N GLU A 17 -29.30 14.85 -0.07
CA GLU A 17 -28.58 15.48 1.02
C GLU A 17 -29.20 15.08 2.36
N LEU A 18 -28.36 14.79 3.35
CA LEU A 18 -28.80 14.70 4.75
C LEU A 18 -29.27 16.08 5.20
N ASN A 19 -30.45 16.14 5.84
CA ASN A 19 -30.98 17.36 6.46
C ASN A 19 -30.56 17.49 7.93
N SER A 20 -30.84 18.64 8.55
CA SER A 20 -30.48 18.93 9.95
C SER A 20 -31.02 17.90 10.95
N THR A 21 -32.24 17.39 10.74
CA THR A 21 -32.86 16.38 11.60
C THR A 21 -32.15 15.04 11.47
N GLU A 22 -31.76 14.66 10.25
CA GLU A 22 -30.99 13.44 10.00
C GLU A 22 -29.60 13.54 10.62
N TRP A 23 -28.89 14.65 10.43
CA TRP A 23 -27.58 14.88 11.06
C TRP A 23 -27.65 14.77 12.58
N LEU A 24 -28.68 15.36 13.20
CA LEU A 24 -28.88 15.29 14.64
C LEU A 24 -29.19 13.85 15.11
N ARG A 25 -30.04 13.12 14.40
CA ARG A 25 -30.32 11.71 14.69
C ARG A 25 -29.05 10.86 14.60
N LEU A 26 -28.29 11.01 13.52
CA LEU A 26 -27.05 10.27 13.28
C LEU A 26 -25.99 10.56 14.36
N SER A 27 -25.92 11.80 14.87
CA SER A 27 -25.04 12.14 15.99
C SER A 27 -25.45 11.45 17.30
N THR A 28 -26.76 11.24 17.50
CA THR A 28 -27.29 10.52 18.66
C THR A 28 -26.95 9.03 18.54
N ASP A 29 -27.21 8.44 17.37
CA ASP A 29 -26.89 7.03 17.05
C ASP A 29 -25.39 6.73 17.22
N PHE A 30 -24.52 7.67 16.82
CA PHE A 30 -23.07 7.59 17.01
C PHE A 30 -22.66 7.49 18.48
N THR A 31 -23.35 8.23 19.36
CA THR A 31 -23.02 8.32 20.79
C THR A 31 -23.48 7.10 21.56
N GLN A 32 -24.54 6.45 21.08
CA GLN A 32 -25.07 5.23 21.66
C GLN A 32 -24.28 3.97 21.26
N GLU A 33 -23.39 4.05 20.27
CA GLU A 33 -22.56 2.91 19.86
C GLU A 33 -21.30 2.80 20.75
N PRO A 34 -21.17 1.74 21.58
CA PRO A 34 -19.99 1.55 22.42
C PRO A 34 -18.75 1.13 21.63
N ASP A 35 -18.91 0.48 20.48
CA ASP A 35 -17.81 -0.03 19.67
C ASP A 35 -17.11 1.10 18.90
N GLU A 36 -15.85 1.37 19.27
CA GLU A 36 -15.01 2.39 18.62
C GLU A 36 -14.75 2.09 17.13
N LEU A 37 -14.55 0.83 16.75
CA LEU A 37 -14.28 0.47 15.36
C LEU A 37 -15.52 0.73 14.49
N LYS A 38 -16.72 0.45 15.00
CA LYS A 38 -17.98 0.75 14.30
C LYS A 38 -18.19 2.26 14.18
N ARG A 39 -17.89 3.02 15.23
CA ARG A 39 -17.93 4.49 15.20
C ARG A 39 -16.99 5.08 14.14
N VAL A 40 -15.76 4.58 14.06
CA VAL A 40 -14.79 5.00 13.02
C VAL A 40 -15.30 4.66 11.62
N ALA A 41 -15.79 3.44 11.41
CA ALA A 41 -16.34 3.01 10.11
C ALA A 41 -17.56 3.86 9.71
N PHE A 42 -18.43 4.18 10.65
CA PHE A 42 -19.62 4.99 10.44
C PHE A 42 -19.28 6.43 10.04
N ILE A 43 -18.36 7.09 10.75
CA ILE A 43 -17.91 8.44 10.41
C ILE A 43 -17.27 8.46 9.01
N LYS A 44 -16.47 7.44 8.68
CA LYS A 44 -15.88 7.33 7.34
C LYS A 44 -16.96 7.19 6.26
N ALA A 45 -18.00 6.38 6.50
CA ALA A 45 -19.11 6.23 5.58
C ALA A 45 -19.89 7.55 5.40
N LEU A 46 -20.18 8.25 6.50
CA LEU A 46 -20.84 9.56 6.47
C LEU A 46 -20.01 10.58 5.69
N SER A 47 -18.71 10.67 5.98
CA SER A 47 -17.80 11.57 5.27
C SER A 47 -17.78 11.31 3.77
N THR A 48 -17.75 10.03 3.37
CA THR A 48 -17.75 9.64 1.97
C THR A 48 -19.08 9.99 1.29
N HIS A 49 -20.22 9.74 1.96
CA HIS A 49 -21.54 10.06 1.45
C HIS A 49 -21.79 11.57 1.36
N SER A 50 -21.60 12.32 2.45
CA SER A 50 -21.92 13.76 2.49
C SER A 50 -20.90 14.62 1.75
N GLY A 51 -19.63 14.16 1.66
CA GLY A 51 -18.50 14.96 1.21
C GLY A 51 -17.92 15.87 2.30
N VAL A 52 -18.39 15.74 3.55
CA VAL A 52 -17.88 16.50 4.70
C VAL A 52 -16.64 15.79 5.28
N PRO A 53 -15.53 16.49 5.58
CA PRO A 53 -14.33 15.87 6.16
C PRO A 53 -14.60 15.13 7.47
N VAL A 54 -13.94 13.97 7.65
CA VAL A 54 -14.03 13.13 8.87
C VAL A 54 -13.86 13.95 10.16
N ILE A 55 -12.83 14.80 10.20
CA ILE A 55 -12.51 15.63 11.38
C ILE A 55 -13.64 16.61 11.68
N GLN A 56 -14.24 17.22 10.65
CA GLN A 56 -15.36 18.14 10.82
C GLN A 56 -16.58 17.40 11.39
N ILE A 57 -16.88 16.18 10.91
CA ILE A 57 -17.98 15.37 11.44
C ILE A 57 -17.71 14.96 12.89
N GLN A 58 -16.51 14.47 13.20
CA GLN A 58 -16.13 14.07 14.56
C GLN A 58 -16.26 15.24 15.55
N THR A 59 -15.77 16.43 15.15
CA THR A 59 -15.86 17.65 15.96
C THR A 59 -17.31 18.08 16.16
N ALA A 60 -18.12 18.04 15.10
CA ALA A 60 -19.52 18.39 15.15
C ALA A 60 -20.30 17.42 16.05
N PHE A 61 -20.09 16.10 15.89
CA PHE A 61 -20.79 15.08 16.68
C PHE A 61 -20.41 15.18 18.16
N SER A 62 -19.12 15.34 18.48
CA SER A 62 -18.66 15.52 19.87
C SER A 62 -19.24 16.78 20.53
N SER A 63 -19.55 17.82 19.74
CA SER A 63 -20.15 19.05 20.23
C SER A 63 -21.67 18.95 20.38
N LEU A 64 -22.36 18.35 19.39
CA LEU A 64 -23.83 18.19 19.39
C LEU A 64 -24.33 17.32 20.54
N THR A 65 -23.48 16.44 21.06
CA THR A 65 -23.80 15.51 22.15
C THR A 65 -23.65 16.12 23.54
N GLN A 66 -23.14 17.35 23.65
CA GLN A 66 -23.03 18.04 24.92
C GLN A 66 -24.42 18.52 25.40
N MET A 67 -24.83 18.06 26.59
CA MET A 67 -26.14 18.39 27.17
C MET A 67 -26.39 19.90 27.35
N THR A 68 -25.33 20.70 27.46
CA THR A 68 -25.40 22.14 27.77
C THR A 68 -25.35 23.04 26.52
N LEU A 69 -25.31 22.47 25.31
CA LEU A 69 -25.19 23.28 24.10
C LEU A 69 -26.50 24.03 23.82
N SER A 70 -26.42 25.36 23.63
CA SER A 70 -27.59 26.18 23.26
C SER A 70 -28.14 25.80 21.89
N THR A 71 -29.43 26.07 21.65
CA THR A 71 -30.10 25.82 20.37
C THR A 71 -29.37 26.51 19.22
N ASP A 72 -29.02 27.80 19.37
CA ASP A 72 -28.28 28.57 18.37
C ASP A 72 -26.91 27.95 18.03
N ALA A 73 -26.21 27.39 19.02
CA ALA A 73 -24.93 26.73 18.80
C ALA A 73 -25.11 25.42 18.02
N LYS A 74 -26.15 24.63 18.32
CA LYS A 74 -26.50 23.42 17.56
C LYS A 74 -26.85 23.76 16.12
N GLU A 75 -27.66 24.79 15.90
CA GLU A 75 -28.04 25.26 14.57
C GLU A 75 -26.83 25.69 13.74
N ARG A 76 -25.87 26.43 14.34
CA ARG A 76 -24.62 26.81 13.66
C ARG A 76 -23.79 25.61 13.22
N ILE A 77 -23.65 24.60 14.09
CA ILE A 77 -22.89 23.39 13.76
C ILE A 77 -23.57 22.64 12.60
N LEU A 78 -24.88 22.44 12.67
CA LEU A 78 -25.66 21.77 11.62
C LEU A 78 -25.61 22.55 10.31
N PHE A 79 -25.66 23.89 10.36
CA PHE A 79 -25.54 24.75 9.20
C PHE A 79 -24.19 24.59 8.49
N GLU A 80 -23.07 24.55 9.22
CA GLU A 80 -21.75 24.36 8.62
C GLU A 80 -21.59 22.94 8.02
N LEU A 81 -22.16 21.90 8.64
CA LEU A 81 -22.21 20.56 8.03
C LEU A 81 -23.00 20.57 6.72
N GLN A 82 -24.19 21.20 6.73
CA GLN A 82 -25.04 21.30 5.54
C GLN A 82 -24.34 22.07 4.42
N LYS A 83 -23.74 23.22 4.73
CA LYS A 83 -23.02 24.06 3.77
C LYS A 83 -21.89 23.30 3.06
N THR A 84 -21.08 22.56 3.81
CA THR A 84 -20.02 21.71 3.21
C THR A 84 -20.62 20.63 2.31
N GLN A 85 -21.69 19.96 2.77
CA GLN A 85 -22.39 18.93 1.99
C GLN A 85 -23.02 19.48 0.70
N THR A 86 -23.64 20.65 0.75
CA THR A 86 -24.19 21.34 -0.42
C THR A 86 -23.09 21.72 -1.41
N GLY A 87 -21.93 22.15 -0.92
CA GLY A 87 -20.73 22.34 -1.74
C GLY A 87 -20.33 21.07 -2.49
N ALA A 88 -20.36 19.91 -1.83
CA ALA A 88 -20.10 18.62 -2.47
C ALA A 88 -21.17 18.26 -3.52
N THR A 89 -22.47 18.52 -3.25
CA THR A 89 -23.54 18.31 -4.24
C THR A 89 -23.31 19.13 -5.50
N LEU A 90 -22.98 20.42 -5.34
CA LEU A 90 -22.69 21.30 -6.47
C LEU A 90 -21.50 20.80 -7.30
N LYS A 91 -20.45 20.27 -6.63
CA LYS A 91 -19.33 19.62 -7.32
C LYS A 91 -19.78 18.39 -8.13
N ILE A 92 -20.62 17.53 -7.57
CA ILE A 92 -21.18 16.35 -8.28
C ILE A 92 -21.92 16.81 -9.53
N THR A 93 -22.85 17.75 -9.40
CA THR A 93 -23.64 18.28 -10.53
C THR A 93 -22.74 18.87 -11.62
N ALA A 94 -21.77 19.72 -11.25
CA ALA A 94 -20.82 20.30 -12.19
C ALA A 94 -19.96 19.23 -12.88
N PHE A 95 -19.59 18.16 -12.15
CA PHE A 95 -18.81 17.07 -12.70
C PHE A 95 -19.62 16.26 -13.72
N GLN A 96 -20.88 15.94 -13.42
CA GLN A 96 -21.80 15.21 -14.31
C GLN A 96 -22.09 15.96 -15.63
N GLN A 97 -22.00 17.29 -15.63
CA GLN A 97 -22.21 18.13 -16.83
C GLN A 97 -21.06 18.09 -17.84
N ARG A 98 -19.92 17.46 -17.51
CA ARG A 98 -18.76 17.38 -18.42
C ARG A 98 -19.10 16.63 -19.72
N SER A 99 -18.50 17.08 -20.82
CA SER A 99 -18.81 16.62 -22.19
C SER A 99 -18.70 15.11 -22.41
N ILE A 100 -17.82 14.42 -21.67
CA ILE A 100 -17.66 12.98 -21.76
C ILE A 100 -18.91 12.19 -21.36
N PHE A 101 -19.73 12.74 -20.45
CA PHE A 101 -20.90 12.06 -19.91
C PHE A 101 -22.11 12.18 -20.82
N LYS A 102 -22.13 13.18 -21.72
CA LYS A 102 -23.18 13.33 -22.75
C LYS A 102 -23.33 12.10 -23.67
N LYS A 103 -22.29 11.26 -23.74
CA LYS A 103 -22.23 10.05 -24.58
C LYS A 103 -22.24 8.75 -23.76
N MET A 104 -22.55 8.81 -22.46
CA MET A 104 -22.58 7.65 -21.56
C MET A 104 -23.96 7.52 -20.93
N ASN A 105 -24.42 6.28 -20.76
CA ASN A 105 -25.60 6.01 -19.95
C ASN A 105 -25.19 5.92 -18.47
N LEU A 106 -25.22 7.05 -17.75
CA LEU A 106 -24.86 7.09 -16.33
C LEU A 106 -25.85 6.33 -15.43
N GLU A 107 -27.12 6.28 -15.79
CA GLU A 107 -28.16 5.58 -15.02
C GLU A 107 -27.88 4.08 -14.94
N SER A 108 -27.45 3.47 -16.06
CA SER A 108 -27.05 2.06 -16.12
C SER A 108 -25.87 1.70 -15.22
N LEU A 109 -25.08 2.70 -14.81
CA LEU A 109 -23.93 2.51 -13.94
C LEU A 109 -24.30 2.60 -12.46
N SER A 110 -25.52 3.03 -12.10
CA SER A 110 -26.06 3.12 -10.74
C SER A 110 -25.02 3.66 -9.74
N ILE A 111 -24.53 4.87 -9.97
CA ILE A 111 -23.41 5.46 -9.22
C ILE A 111 -23.96 6.21 -8.01
N SER A 112 -23.61 5.76 -6.80
CA SER A 112 -24.07 6.41 -5.56
C SER A 112 -23.32 7.72 -5.29
N ARG A 113 -23.86 8.55 -4.40
CA ARG A 113 -23.23 9.82 -3.97
C ARG A 113 -21.79 9.63 -3.50
N ALA A 114 -21.59 8.63 -2.64
CA ALA A 114 -20.28 8.26 -2.13
C ALA A 114 -19.28 7.95 -3.24
N GLN A 115 -19.71 7.25 -4.28
CA GLN A 115 -18.87 6.90 -5.42
C GLN A 115 -18.50 8.12 -6.27
N TRP A 116 -19.43 9.05 -6.46
CA TRP A 116 -19.14 10.33 -7.11
C TRP A 116 -18.12 11.16 -6.33
N ASN A 117 -18.28 11.29 -5.01
CA ASN A 117 -17.34 12.03 -4.17
C ASN A 117 -15.93 11.43 -4.23
N ILE A 118 -15.79 10.10 -4.15
CA ILE A 118 -14.48 9.43 -4.30
C ILE A 118 -13.89 9.71 -5.69
N LEU A 119 -14.70 9.65 -6.75
CA LEU A 119 -14.24 9.87 -8.11
C LEU A 119 -13.75 11.31 -8.34
N ILE A 120 -14.48 12.29 -7.82
CA ILE A 120 -14.11 13.71 -7.87
C ILE A 120 -12.86 13.96 -7.04
N SER A 121 -12.79 13.41 -5.83
CA SER A 121 -11.59 13.51 -5.00
C SER A 121 -10.35 12.97 -5.70
N ARG A 122 -10.43 11.80 -6.36
CA ARG A 122 -9.32 11.28 -7.19
C ARG A 122 -8.97 12.20 -8.37
N PHE A 123 -9.98 12.79 -9.00
CA PHE A 123 -9.77 13.68 -10.13
C PHE A 123 -9.02 14.96 -9.70
N GLU A 124 -9.40 15.52 -8.56
CA GLU A 124 -8.78 16.70 -7.94
C GLU A 124 -7.35 16.39 -7.46
N GLN A 125 -7.14 15.27 -6.75
CA GLN A 125 -5.82 14.80 -6.30
C GLN A 125 -4.84 14.62 -7.47
N GLN A 126 -5.29 14.03 -8.58
CA GLN A 126 -4.45 13.83 -9.77
C GLN A 126 -4.24 15.11 -10.60
N GLN A 127 -4.77 16.25 -10.13
CA GLN A 127 -4.73 17.56 -10.78
C GLN A 127 -5.00 17.47 -12.29
N ARG A 128 -6.06 16.73 -12.65
CA ARG A 128 -6.40 16.50 -14.05
C ARG A 128 -7.18 17.68 -14.61
N GLU A 129 -6.83 18.10 -15.81
CA GLU A 129 -7.58 19.14 -16.52
C GLU A 129 -8.90 18.60 -17.08
N HIS A 130 -8.86 17.36 -17.59
CA HIS A 130 -9.97 16.73 -18.29
C HIS A 130 -10.28 15.33 -17.76
N VAL A 131 -11.56 15.06 -17.55
CA VAL A 131 -12.03 13.70 -17.23
C VAL A 131 -12.04 12.91 -18.53
N THR A 132 -11.34 11.77 -18.55
CA THR A 132 -11.34 10.85 -19.68
C THR A 132 -12.24 9.66 -19.39
N ARG A 133 -12.83 9.05 -20.42
CA ARG A 133 -13.63 7.82 -20.26
C ARG A 133 -12.85 6.71 -19.57
N PHE A 134 -11.57 6.55 -19.93
CA PHE A 134 -10.70 5.56 -19.29
C PHE A 134 -10.59 5.79 -17.79
N PHE A 135 -10.27 7.01 -17.36
CA PHE A 135 -10.16 7.34 -15.93
C PHE A 135 -11.48 7.14 -15.20
N PHE A 136 -12.59 7.62 -15.77
CA PHE A 136 -13.89 7.48 -15.14
C PHE A 136 -14.25 6.01 -14.90
N LEU A 137 -14.12 5.16 -15.92
CA LEU A 137 -14.44 3.74 -15.82
C LEU A 137 -13.42 2.95 -15.01
N SER A 138 -12.12 3.28 -15.07
CA SER A 138 -11.10 2.62 -14.25
C SER A 138 -11.27 2.94 -12.78
N THR A 139 -11.56 4.20 -12.46
CA THR A 139 -11.83 4.65 -11.10
C THR A 139 -13.12 4.01 -10.58
N LEU A 140 -14.20 4.02 -11.37
CA LEU A 140 -15.45 3.40 -10.96
C LEU A 140 -15.32 1.88 -10.80
N SER A 141 -14.56 1.21 -11.66
CA SER A 141 -14.19 -0.22 -11.54
C SER A 141 -13.49 -0.49 -10.22
N SER A 142 -12.54 0.37 -9.84
CA SER A 142 -11.84 0.31 -8.56
C SER A 142 -12.79 0.44 -7.37
N ILE A 143 -13.67 1.46 -7.41
CA ILE A 143 -14.59 1.77 -6.32
C ILE A 143 -15.65 0.67 -6.16
N LYS A 144 -16.23 0.19 -7.27
CA LYS A 144 -17.28 -0.83 -7.26
C LYS A 144 -16.76 -2.25 -7.09
N ARG A 145 -15.46 -2.48 -7.25
CA ARG A 145 -14.84 -3.82 -7.30
C ARG A 145 -15.46 -4.71 -8.39
N VAL A 146 -15.76 -4.09 -9.54
CA VAL A 146 -16.31 -4.75 -10.73
C VAL A 146 -15.31 -4.62 -11.88
N SER A 147 -15.23 -5.61 -12.76
CA SER A 147 -14.30 -5.56 -13.89
C SER A 147 -14.51 -4.33 -14.77
N PHE A 148 -13.41 -3.78 -15.30
CA PHE A 148 -13.46 -2.63 -16.20
C PHE A 148 -14.34 -2.91 -17.43
N ASP A 149 -14.27 -4.12 -17.96
CA ASP A 149 -14.96 -4.50 -19.19
C ASP A 149 -16.49 -4.53 -18.96
N ASN A 150 -16.97 -5.05 -17.82
CA ASN A 150 -18.39 -5.03 -17.47
C ASN A 150 -18.93 -3.60 -17.38
N LEU A 151 -18.20 -2.68 -16.75
CA LEU A 151 -18.60 -1.27 -16.66
C LEU A 151 -18.50 -0.55 -18.00
N SER A 152 -17.49 -0.89 -18.81
CA SER A 152 -17.35 -0.36 -20.16
C SER A 152 -18.55 -0.77 -20.99
N ASP A 153 -18.94 -2.04 -20.97
CA ASP A 153 -20.09 -2.54 -21.72
C ASP A 153 -21.38 -1.88 -21.25
N ALA A 154 -21.65 -1.85 -19.94
CA ALA A 154 -22.80 -1.14 -19.36
C ALA A 154 -22.85 0.34 -19.81
N ALA A 155 -21.72 1.05 -19.77
CA ALA A 155 -21.63 2.44 -20.19
C ALA A 155 -21.79 2.66 -21.72
N THR A 156 -21.74 1.60 -22.55
CA THR A 156 -21.83 1.69 -24.02
C THR A 156 -23.07 1.03 -24.63
N LEU A 157 -23.77 0.16 -23.90
CA LEU A 157 -24.85 -0.70 -24.41
C LEU A 157 -26.13 0.04 -24.85
N SER A 158 -26.11 1.37 -24.94
CA SER A 158 -27.16 2.19 -25.57
C SER A 158 -26.91 2.55 -27.04
N ARG A 159 -25.86 2.00 -27.68
CA ARG A 159 -25.70 2.08 -29.15
C ARG A 159 -25.58 0.68 -29.74
N GLU A 160 -26.42 0.38 -30.73
CA GLU A 160 -26.14 -0.67 -31.71
C GLU A 160 -24.73 -0.43 -32.27
N GLN A 161 -23.77 -1.22 -31.80
CA GLN A 161 -22.46 -1.20 -32.45
C GLN A 161 -22.64 -1.86 -33.82
N PRO A 162 -22.16 -1.25 -34.92
CA PRO A 162 -22.19 -1.91 -36.21
C PRO A 162 -21.47 -3.24 -36.06
N ALA A 163 -22.11 -4.31 -36.52
CA ALA A 163 -21.65 -5.68 -36.36
C ALA A 163 -20.24 -5.84 -36.99
N ARG A 164 -19.21 -5.62 -36.19
CA ARG A 164 -17.84 -5.97 -36.56
C ARG A 164 -17.73 -7.47 -36.34
N LYS A 165 -17.57 -8.21 -37.43
CA LYS A 165 -17.15 -9.62 -37.41
C LYS A 165 -15.75 -9.68 -36.80
N GLY A 166 -15.66 -9.70 -35.47
CA GLY A 166 -14.45 -10.09 -34.76
C GLY A 166 -14.15 -11.54 -35.09
N LYS A 167 -12.86 -11.87 -35.32
CA LYS A 167 -12.42 -13.27 -35.40
C LYS A 167 -12.95 -14.00 -34.16
N ARG A 168 -13.58 -15.15 -34.36
CA ARG A 168 -14.10 -16.03 -33.29
C ARG A 168 -13.03 -16.14 -32.20
N LYS A 169 -13.32 -15.61 -31.02
CA LYS A 169 -12.62 -16.06 -29.81
C LYS A 169 -12.94 -17.54 -29.70
N TYR A 170 -11.91 -18.38 -29.69
CA TYR A 170 -12.03 -19.75 -29.23
C TYR A 170 -12.67 -19.67 -27.85
N GLN A 171 -13.89 -20.18 -27.71
CA GLN A 171 -14.48 -20.44 -26.41
C GLN A 171 -13.77 -21.69 -25.91
N GLU A 172 -12.78 -21.52 -25.03
CA GLU A 172 -12.42 -22.61 -24.13
C GLU A 172 -13.63 -22.83 -23.22
N GLU A 173 -14.27 -23.98 -23.41
CA GLU A 173 -15.32 -24.50 -22.55
C GLU A 173 -14.78 -24.66 -21.13
N GLU A 174 -15.61 -24.23 -20.18
CA GLU A 174 -15.67 -24.70 -18.78
C GLU A 174 -14.35 -25.09 -18.08
N ASP A 175 -13.52 -24.08 -17.80
CA ASP A 175 -12.57 -24.09 -16.67
C ASP A 175 -12.52 -22.68 -16.03
N LYS A 176 -13.71 -22.15 -15.72
CA LYS A 176 -13.90 -20.75 -15.26
C LYS A 176 -13.49 -20.48 -13.82
N ASP A 177 -13.16 -21.50 -13.03
CA ASP A 177 -12.64 -21.31 -11.66
C ASP A 177 -11.11 -21.28 -11.56
N ILE A 178 -10.37 -21.64 -12.63
CA ILE A 178 -8.91 -21.80 -12.54
C ILE A 178 -8.15 -20.86 -13.52
N SER A 179 -8.79 -20.41 -14.61
CA SER A 179 -8.08 -19.69 -15.68
C SER A 179 -7.79 -18.19 -15.41
N THR A 180 -8.49 -17.53 -14.49
CA THR A 180 -8.12 -16.17 -14.02
C THR A 180 -6.93 -16.17 -13.06
N THR A 181 -6.58 -17.33 -12.51
CA THR A 181 -5.43 -17.54 -11.61
C THR A 181 -4.11 -17.66 -12.38
N LYS A 182 -4.15 -18.10 -13.65
CA LYS A 182 -2.95 -18.42 -14.46
C LYS A 182 -2.09 -17.23 -14.91
N ARG A 183 -2.54 -15.97 -14.76
CA ARG A 183 -1.71 -14.80 -15.18
C ARG A 183 -0.68 -14.33 -14.15
N VAL A 184 -0.58 -14.98 -12.99
CA VAL A 184 0.35 -14.60 -11.90
C VAL A 184 1.44 -15.66 -11.67
N ALA A 185 1.45 -16.75 -12.43
CA ALA A 185 2.50 -17.77 -12.38
C ALA A 185 3.71 -17.38 -13.26
N GLN A 186 4.27 -16.19 -13.06
CA GLN A 186 5.70 -16.04 -13.35
C GLN A 186 6.42 -16.16 -12.03
N GLU A 187 6.77 -17.41 -11.74
CA GLU A 187 7.79 -17.80 -10.78
C GLU A 187 9.04 -16.93 -10.98
N TYR A 188 9.75 -16.72 -9.88
CA TYR A 188 11.03 -16.02 -9.80
C TYR A 188 11.86 -16.26 -11.07
N ARG A 189 12.54 -15.22 -11.58
CA ARG A 189 13.46 -15.43 -12.70
C ARG A 189 14.46 -16.50 -12.27
N GLU A 190 14.48 -17.63 -12.99
CA GLU A 190 15.51 -18.65 -12.79
C GLU A 190 16.85 -18.01 -13.15
N ASP A 191 17.64 -17.74 -12.11
CA ASP A 191 18.93 -17.07 -12.19
C ASP A 191 19.86 -17.78 -11.19
N ASP A 192 20.94 -18.36 -11.70
CA ASP A 192 21.95 -19.15 -10.97
C ASP A 192 22.97 -18.25 -10.26
N GLY A 193 22.57 -17.04 -9.90
CA GLY A 193 23.44 -16.07 -9.22
C GLY A 193 23.86 -16.53 -7.82
N ILE A 194 25.06 -16.12 -7.41
CA ILE A 194 25.62 -16.36 -6.06
C ILE A 194 24.67 -15.80 -5.01
N ASN A 195 24.44 -16.56 -3.92
CA ASN A 195 23.73 -16.09 -2.74
C ASN A 195 24.71 -15.32 -1.81
N PRO A 196 24.66 -13.97 -1.75
CA PRO A 196 25.62 -13.19 -0.98
C PRO A 196 25.25 -13.09 0.51
N PHE A 197 24.16 -13.74 0.93
CA PHE A 197 23.62 -13.57 2.26
C PHE A 197 24.57 -14.03 3.36
N ILE A 198 24.47 -13.34 4.49
CA ILE A 198 25.06 -13.74 5.76
C ILE A 198 23.90 -13.86 6.74
N PHE A 199 23.78 -15.03 7.35
CA PHE A 199 22.77 -15.29 8.36
C PHE A 199 23.30 -14.93 9.74
N ALA A 200 22.46 -14.28 10.54
CA ALA A 200 22.66 -14.14 11.97
C ALA A 200 21.34 -14.42 12.68
N SER A 201 21.41 -15.10 13.81
CA SER A 201 20.25 -15.39 14.64
C SER A 201 20.54 -15.17 16.12
N THR A 202 19.50 -14.84 16.87
CA THR A 202 19.49 -14.86 18.34
C THR A 202 19.20 -16.25 18.90
N VAL A 203 18.70 -17.18 18.08
CA VAL A 203 18.31 -18.54 18.46
C VAL A 203 19.20 -19.54 17.72
N LYS A 204 19.78 -20.51 18.43
CA LYS A 204 20.57 -21.58 17.80
C LYS A 204 19.64 -22.63 17.23
N ASN A 205 19.68 -22.82 15.90
CA ASN A 205 18.97 -23.90 15.21
C ASN A 205 19.90 -24.53 14.17
N PRO A 206 20.70 -25.56 14.54
CA PRO A 206 21.68 -26.17 13.65
C PRO A 206 21.08 -26.80 12.38
N GLU A 207 19.83 -27.27 12.44
CA GLU A 207 19.15 -27.84 11.28
C GLU A 207 18.80 -26.76 10.26
N LEU A 208 18.24 -25.63 10.72
CA LEU A 208 17.99 -24.46 9.87
C LEU A 208 19.30 -23.95 9.27
N GLU A 209 20.35 -23.81 10.09
CA GLU A 209 21.67 -23.38 9.65
C GLU A 209 22.22 -24.25 8.51
N THR A 210 22.12 -25.58 8.64
CA THR A 210 22.52 -26.52 7.60
C THR A 210 21.71 -26.35 6.31
N LYS A 211 20.38 -26.16 6.41
CA LYS A 211 19.50 -25.92 5.26
C LYS A 211 19.83 -24.58 4.56
N LEU A 212 20.19 -23.55 5.32
CA LEU A 212 20.59 -22.24 4.78
C LEU A 212 21.98 -22.30 4.12
N GLU A 213 22.93 -23.04 4.68
CA GLU A 213 24.23 -23.25 4.02
C GLU A 213 24.06 -23.95 2.67
N ALA A 214 23.12 -24.90 2.55
CA ALA A 214 22.82 -25.57 1.30
C ALA A 214 22.28 -24.64 0.20
N THR A 215 21.68 -23.49 0.56
CA THR A 215 21.28 -22.45 -0.41
C THR A 215 22.40 -21.44 -0.70
N GLY A 216 23.60 -21.65 -0.14
CA GLY A 216 24.78 -20.80 -0.30
C GLY A 216 24.86 -19.61 0.67
N VAL A 217 24.03 -19.57 1.70
CA VAL A 217 24.12 -18.53 2.75
C VAL A 217 25.36 -18.79 3.61
N ARG A 218 26.07 -17.73 4.00
CA ARG A 218 27.14 -17.85 5.00
C ARG A 218 26.56 -17.82 6.40
N VAL A 219 26.74 -18.91 7.14
CA VAL A 219 26.31 -19.06 8.54
C VAL A 219 27.52 -18.97 9.48
N GLY A 220 27.28 -18.71 10.76
CA GLY A 220 28.33 -18.71 11.79
C GLY A 220 29.33 -17.54 11.69
N VAL A 221 29.10 -16.56 10.82
CA VAL A 221 29.99 -15.39 10.67
C VAL A 221 29.73 -14.39 11.80
N PRO A 222 30.69 -14.10 12.69
CA PRO A 222 30.47 -13.14 13.76
C PRO A 222 30.35 -11.73 13.19
N LEU A 223 29.23 -11.07 13.48
CA LEU A 223 28.93 -9.71 13.05
C LEU A 223 29.07 -8.74 14.23
N SER A 224 29.77 -7.63 14.02
CA SER A 224 29.84 -6.52 14.99
C SER A 224 29.11 -5.27 14.48
N PRO A 225 28.56 -4.40 15.34
CA PRO A 225 27.93 -3.15 14.90
C PRO A 225 28.87 -2.27 14.06
N ALA A 226 28.32 -1.60 13.04
CA ALA A 226 29.03 -0.68 12.18
C ALA A 226 28.37 0.70 12.15
N THR A 227 29.14 1.73 11.79
CA THR A 227 28.59 3.08 11.63
C THR A 227 27.57 3.14 10.47
N PRO A 228 26.41 3.80 10.68
CA PRO A 228 25.37 3.96 9.66
C PRO A 228 25.90 4.51 8.34
N GLU A 229 25.29 4.09 7.23
CA GLU A 229 25.68 4.54 5.88
C GLU A 229 24.52 4.32 4.90
N LYS A 230 24.35 5.22 3.91
CA LYS A 230 23.35 5.10 2.82
C LYS A 230 21.93 4.82 3.33
N GLY A 231 21.50 5.54 4.36
CA GLY A 231 20.17 5.40 4.97
C GLY A 231 19.94 4.14 5.79
N TYR A 232 20.92 3.25 5.97
CA TYR A 232 20.80 2.08 6.84
C TYR A 232 21.25 2.43 8.27
N PRO A 233 20.33 2.46 9.26
CA PRO A 233 20.68 2.82 10.64
C PRO A 233 21.40 1.69 11.39
N HIS A 234 21.18 0.43 11.00
CA HIS A 234 21.69 -0.76 11.71
C HIS A 234 22.61 -1.58 10.82
N LEU A 235 23.75 -1.00 10.43
CA LEU A 235 24.78 -1.72 9.69
C LEU A 235 25.59 -2.62 10.62
N MET A 236 26.04 -3.75 10.09
CA MET A 236 26.95 -4.66 10.76
C MET A 236 28.27 -4.76 9.98
N ARG A 237 29.29 -5.35 10.59
CA ARG A 237 30.63 -5.53 10.05
C ARG A 237 31.06 -6.97 10.25
N THR A 238 31.50 -7.59 9.16
CA THR A 238 32.14 -8.91 9.15
C THR A 238 33.58 -8.85 9.70
N PRO A 239 34.21 -9.98 10.07
CA PRO A 239 35.60 -10.00 10.55
C PRO A 239 36.61 -9.40 9.55
N GLY A 240 36.34 -9.56 8.26
CA GLY A 240 37.10 -8.92 7.17
C GLY A 240 36.84 -7.42 6.99
N LYS A 241 36.26 -6.75 8.01
CA LYS A 241 35.94 -5.31 8.05
C LYS A 241 34.96 -4.81 6.97
N THR A 242 34.35 -5.70 6.20
CA THR A 242 33.32 -5.34 5.21
C THR A 242 32.00 -5.00 5.92
N LYS A 243 31.39 -3.86 5.56
CA LYS A 243 30.06 -3.46 6.05
C LYS A 243 28.97 -4.23 5.32
N VAL A 244 28.00 -4.73 6.08
CA VAL A 244 26.82 -5.44 5.59
C VAL A 244 25.56 -4.77 6.10
N ARG A 245 24.53 -4.76 5.27
CA ARG A 245 23.21 -4.17 5.54
C ARG A 245 22.17 -5.27 5.72
N PRO A 246 21.14 -5.06 6.56
CA PRO A 246 20.04 -5.99 6.67
C PRO A 246 19.23 -6.03 5.36
N VAL A 247 18.63 -7.18 5.09
CA VAL A 247 17.76 -7.42 3.94
C VAL A 247 16.37 -7.79 4.43
N CYS A 248 16.31 -8.76 5.32
CA CYS A 248 15.10 -9.11 6.04
C CYS A 248 15.40 -9.52 7.47
N GLU A 249 14.40 -9.34 8.33
CA GLU A 249 14.34 -9.84 9.69
C GLU A 249 12.98 -10.50 9.90
N ILE A 250 12.99 -11.72 10.44
CA ILE A 250 11.83 -12.58 10.65
C ILE A 250 11.73 -12.86 12.15
N ASP A 251 10.58 -12.47 12.73
CA ASP A 251 10.18 -12.62 14.13
C ASP A 251 11.18 -12.10 15.17
N ASN A 252 11.99 -11.12 14.75
CA ASN A 252 13.13 -10.58 15.50
C ASN A 252 14.21 -11.62 15.88
N ALA A 253 14.09 -12.86 15.39
CA ALA A 253 14.98 -13.97 15.71
C ALA A 253 16.00 -14.24 14.60
N TYR A 254 15.57 -14.10 13.34
CA TYR A 254 16.35 -14.49 12.17
C TYR A 254 16.61 -13.28 11.28
N ARG A 255 17.88 -13.02 10.94
CA ARG A 255 18.29 -11.86 10.12
C ARG A 255 19.19 -12.28 8.97
N LEU A 256 18.86 -11.80 7.77
CA LEU A 256 19.71 -11.93 6.59
C LEU A 256 20.36 -10.59 6.26
N PHE A 257 21.67 -10.62 6.08
CA PHE A 257 22.49 -9.47 5.70
C PHE A 257 23.08 -9.66 4.30
N LYS A 258 23.35 -8.55 3.60
CA LYS A 258 24.17 -8.55 2.39
C LYS A 258 25.17 -7.40 2.42
N PRO A 259 26.29 -7.47 1.68
CA PRO A 259 27.21 -6.35 1.59
C PRO A 259 26.55 -5.04 1.14
N VAL A 260 27.00 -3.93 1.71
CA VAL A 260 26.58 -2.58 1.30
C VAL A 260 27.04 -2.30 -0.14
N THR A 261 28.24 -2.77 -0.48
CA THR A 261 28.80 -2.75 -1.83
C THR A 261 28.46 -4.08 -2.52
N PRO A 262 27.69 -4.08 -3.62
CA PRO A 262 27.32 -5.32 -4.33
C PRO A 262 28.52 -6.11 -4.82
N TYR A 263 28.35 -7.43 -4.98
CA TYR A 263 29.30 -8.28 -5.70
C TYR A 263 29.17 -8.06 -7.22
N GLY A 264 30.31 -8.06 -7.92
CA GLY A 264 30.37 -7.96 -9.39
C GLY A 264 30.66 -6.56 -9.94
N LYS A 265 31.13 -6.50 -11.19
CA LYS A 265 31.41 -5.27 -11.96
C LYS A 265 30.12 -4.63 -12.51
N VAL A 266 29.07 -4.49 -11.71
CA VAL A 266 27.96 -3.61 -12.13
C VAL A 266 28.52 -2.20 -12.08
N SER A 267 28.84 -1.64 -13.23
CA SER A 267 29.42 -0.30 -13.32
C SER A 267 28.50 0.65 -12.55
N GLY A 268 28.99 1.27 -11.48
CA GLY A 268 28.22 2.22 -10.67
C GLY A 268 27.82 3.50 -11.40
N LYS A 269 27.89 3.51 -12.75
CA LYS A 269 27.62 4.66 -13.63
C LYS A 269 26.20 5.23 -13.47
N ASP A 270 25.27 4.41 -12.96
CA ASP A 270 23.86 4.81 -12.77
C ASP A 270 23.49 5.08 -11.30
N ARG A 271 24.41 4.90 -10.36
CA ARG A 271 24.16 5.14 -8.94
C ARG A 271 24.33 6.61 -8.63
N ILE A 272 23.27 7.20 -8.10
CA ILE A 272 23.23 8.61 -7.77
C ILE A 272 23.62 8.80 -6.31
N ASP A 273 24.45 9.81 -6.02
CA ASP A 273 24.64 10.27 -4.66
C ASP A 273 23.50 11.20 -4.25
N VAL A 274 22.43 10.62 -3.70
CA VAL A 274 21.21 11.34 -3.28
C VAL A 274 21.47 12.43 -2.24
N ARG A 275 22.60 12.37 -1.52
CA ARG A 275 22.99 13.41 -0.55
C ARG A 275 23.39 14.72 -1.22
N LYS A 276 23.75 14.69 -2.50
CA LYS A 276 24.09 15.87 -3.30
C LYS A 276 22.88 16.44 -4.06
N ALA A 277 21.70 15.86 -3.84
CA ALA A 277 20.46 16.37 -4.41
C ALA A 277 20.14 17.76 -3.83
N SER A 278 19.65 18.65 -4.68
CA SER A 278 19.16 19.97 -4.29
C SER A 278 17.75 20.15 -4.83
N GLN A 279 16.84 20.58 -3.97
CA GLN A 279 15.44 20.81 -4.30
C GLN A 279 15.31 21.83 -5.43
N ALA A 280 16.07 22.93 -5.38
CA ALA A 280 16.04 23.96 -6.42
C ALA A 280 16.39 23.40 -7.81
N ARG A 281 17.43 22.55 -7.88
CA ARG A 281 17.82 21.88 -9.13
C ARG A 281 16.75 20.90 -9.60
N ILE A 282 16.18 20.12 -8.69
CA ILE A 282 15.14 19.13 -8.99
C ILE A 282 13.89 19.82 -9.53
N THR A 283 13.38 20.84 -8.83
CA THR A 283 12.18 21.58 -9.23
C THR A 283 12.40 22.29 -10.56
N SER A 284 13.58 22.86 -10.80
CA SER A 284 13.92 23.46 -12.10
C SER A 284 13.96 22.44 -13.24
N ALA A 285 14.47 21.23 -12.98
CA ALA A 285 14.54 20.16 -13.98
C ALA A 285 13.20 19.45 -14.21
N LEU A 286 12.30 19.46 -13.23
CA LEU A 286 11.01 18.76 -13.24
C LEU A 286 9.85 19.70 -12.90
N PRO A 287 9.60 20.77 -13.68
CA PRO A 287 8.57 21.75 -13.36
C PRO A 287 7.14 21.21 -13.40
N LYS A 288 6.93 20.04 -14.03
CA LYS A 288 5.63 19.37 -14.14
C LYS A 288 5.41 18.31 -13.07
N LEU A 289 6.38 18.09 -12.18
CA LEU A 289 6.25 17.13 -11.11
C LEU A 289 5.21 17.62 -10.11
N VAL A 290 4.13 16.85 -9.94
CA VAL A 290 3.01 17.25 -9.09
C VAL A 290 3.23 16.89 -7.62
N PHE A 291 4.17 15.97 -7.32
CA PHE A 291 4.29 15.33 -6.01
C PHE A 291 5.64 15.58 -5.33
N ASP A 292 5.60 15.60 -4.00
CA ASP A 292 6.76 15.68 -3.11
C ASP A 292 7.22 14.27 -2.68
N ARG A 293 8.02 14.15 -1.62
CA ARG A 293 8.44 12.86 -1.05
C ARG A 293 7.25 12.06 -0.55
N ALA A 294 7.22 10.77 -0.91
CA ALA A 294 6.27 9.84 -0.32
C ALA A 294 6.48 9.76 1.20
N GLN A 295 5.37 9.80 1.94
CA GLN A 295 5.38 9.71 3.39
C GLN A 295 5.18 8.26 3.84
N PRO A 296 5.47 7.95 5.12
CA PRO A 296 5.12 6.65 5.66
C PRO A 296 3.63 6.38 5.57
N VAL A 297 3.29 5.14 5.21
CA VAL A 297 1.92 4.73 4.93
C VAL A 297 1.64 3.37 5.54
N GLN A 298 0.42 3.20 6.06
CA GLN A 298 -0.08 1.93 6.58
C GLN A 298 -1.32 1.47 5.82
N PHE A 299 -1.42 0.16 5.59
CA PHE A 299 -2.59 -0.45 4.96
C PHE A 299 -2.71 -1.92 5.37
N THR A 300 -3.92 -2.47 5.27
CA THR A 300 -4.23 -3.84 5.69
C THR A 300 -4.93 -4.59 4.56
N PRO A 301 -4.19 -5.26 3.67
CA PRO A 301 -4.80 -6.15 2.69
C PRO A 301 -5.54 -7.31 3.36
N THR A 302 -6.64 -7.71 2.74
CA THR A 302 -7.42 -8.91 3.06
C THR A 302 -7.64 -9.73 1.78
N ARG A 303 -8.18 -10.94 1.93
CA ARG A 303 -8.55 -11.75 0.77
C ARG A 303 -9.59 -11.04 -0.10
N GLU A 304 -10.58 -10.39 0.51
CA GLU A 304 -11.64 -9.63 -0.17
C GLU A 304 -11.07 -8.43 -0.92
N SER A 305 -10.08 -7.74 -0.35
CA SER A 305 -9.43 -6.62 -1.05
C SER A 305 -8.73 -7.12 -2.31
N ILE A 306 -7.99 -8.23 -2.24
CA ILE A 306 -7.30 -8.82 -3.40
C ILE A 306 -8.29 -9.26 -4.48
N LEU A 307 -9.35 -9.98 -4.11
CA LEU A 307 -10.36 -10.46 -5.04
C LEU A 307 -11.11 -9.29 -5.71
N GLY A 308 -11.44 -8.25 -4.95
CA GLY A 308 -12.09 -7.03 -5.46
C GLY A 308 -11.24 -6.23 -6.45
N ARG A 309 -9.93 -6.48 -6.51
CA ARG A 309 -9.02 -5.87 -7.49
C ARG A 309 -8.93 -6.68 -8.79
N SER A 310 -9.47 -7.89 -8.85
CA SER A 310 -9.46 -8.72 -10.06
C SER A 310 -10.20 -8.02 -11.20
N GLY A 311 -9.58 -7.92 -12.37
CA GLY A 311 -10.18 -7.25 -13.54
C GLY A 311 -10.19 -5.71 -13.50
N THR A 312 -9.61 -5.08 -12.48
CA THR A 312 -9.38 -3.62 -12.49
C THR A 312 -8.22 -3.27 -13.44
N LYS A 313 -8.39 -2.24 -14.27
CA LYS A 313 -7.29 -1.77 -15.13
C LYS A 313 -6.29 -0.96 -14.30
N ARG A 314 -4.99 -1.22 -14.52
CA ARG A 314 -3.92 -0.43 -13.89
C ARG A 314 -3.97 1.01 -14.40
N GLU A 315 -3.92 1.94 -13.46
CA GLU A 315 -3.77 3.36 -13.80
C GLU A 315 -2.37 3.62 -14.36
N SER A 316 -2.28 4.58 -15.28
CA SER A 316 -0.97 5.00 -15.81
C SER A 316 -0.23 5.80 -14.75
N LEU A 317 0.92 5.29 -14.31
CA LEU A 317 1.77 6.01 -13.36
C LEU A 317 2.33 7.31 -13.94
N LEU A 318 2.47 7.41 -15.26
CA LEU A 318 2.81 8.69 -15.91
C LEU A 318 1.65 9.69 -15.79
N ALA A 319 0.39 9.24 -15.82
CA ALA A 319 -0.75 10.12 -15.64
C ALA A 319 -0.87 10.58 -14.17
N LEU A 320 -0.51 9.70 -13.23
CA LEU A 320 -0.50 10.02 -11.79
C LEU A 320 0.65 10.98 -11.43
N MET A 321 1.88 10.64 -11.83
CA MET A 321 3.09 11.34 -11.42
C MET A 321 3.42 12.53 -12.33
N ARG A 322 2.82 12.61 -13.54
CA ARG A 322 3.14 13.58 -14.61
C ARG A 322 4.57 13.57 -15.14
N GLU A 323 5.42 12.74 -14.54
CA GLU A 323 6.79 12.51 -14.96
C GLU A 323 7.14 11.03 -14.97
N SER A 324 8.16 10.71 -15.77
CA SER A 324 8.75 9.38 -15.75
C SER A 324 9.74 9.24 -14.60
N ALA A 325 9.83 8.05 -14.00
CA ALA A 325 10.86 7.77 -13.01
C ALA A 325 12.28 8.03 -13.56
N ALA A 326 12.52 7.74 -14.85
CA ALA A 326 13.78 8.05 -15.51
C ALA A 326 14.14 9.55 -15.47
N ASN A 327 13.18 10.45 -15.69
CA ASN A 327 13.41 11.89 -15.56
C ASN A 327 13.76 12.29 -14.13
N VAL A 328 13.12 11.66 -13.13
CA VAL A 328 13.48 11.87 -11.73
C VAL A 328 14.94 11.47 -11.47
N PHE A 329 15.37 10.31 -11.96
CA PHE A 329 16.78 9.89 -11.87
C PHE A 329 17.72 10.88 -12.58
N ARG A 330 17.38 11.38 -13.78
CA ARG A 330 18.18 12.40 -14.50
C ARG A 330 18.30 13.70 -13.72
N ALA A 331 17.22 14.19 -13.12
CA ALA A 331 17.21 15.41 -12.31
C ALA A 331 18.15 15.31 -11.09
N HIS A 332 18.33 14.09 -10.58
CA HIS A 332 19.27 13.79 -9.49
C HIS A 332 20.70 13.53 -9.98
N GLY A 333 20.96 13.60 -11.29
CA GLY A 333 22.30 13.50 -11.87
C GLY A 333 22.66 12.12 -12.45
N ALA A 334 21.70 11.20 -12.62
CA ALA A 334 21.98 9.99 -13.40
C ALA A 334 22.10 10.30 -14.89
N THR A 335 23.13 9.74 -15.52
CA THR A 335 23.32 9.78 -16.97
C THR A 335 22.55 8.62 -17.59
N ILE A 336 21.37 8.89 -18.16
CA ILE A 336 20.52 7.89 -18.83
C ILE A 336 20.52 8.20 -20.33
N ASN A 337 21.33 7.48 -21.08
CA ASN A 337 21.62 7.74 -22.49
C ASN A 337 20.79 6.89 -23.44
N SER A 338 20.27 5.74 -22.99
CA SER A 338 19.49 4.83 -23.84
C SER A 338 18.03 4.67 -23.40
N SER A 339 17.19 4.27 -24.35
CA SER A 339 15.79 3.92 -24.07
C SER A 339 15.68 2.68 -23.17
N ALA A 340 16.61 1.74 -23.28
CA ALA A 340 16.69 0.56 -22.41
C ALA A 340 16.99 0.95 -20.96
N GLU A 341 17.96 1.84 -20.73
CA GLU A 341 18.24 2.38 -19.39
C GLU A 341 17.05 3.16 -18.84
N SER A 342 16.34 3.92 -19.69
CA SER A 342 15.12 4.61 -19.28
C SER A 342 14.03 3.63 -18.82
N ARG A 343 13.91 2.46 -19.46
CA ARG A 343 12.96 1.41 -19.06
C ARG A 343 13.42 0.68 -17.79
N SER A 344 14.68 0.75 -17.40
CA SER A 344 15.16 0.19 -16.13
C SER A 344 14.77 1.03 -14.91
N LYS A 345 14.18 2.22 -15.11
CA LYS A 345 13.71 3.10 -14.02
C LYS A 345 12.19 3.08 -13.98
N HIS A 346 11.64 2.64 -12.85
CA HIS A 346 10.23 2.41 -12.64
C HIS A 346 9.69 3.27 -11.50
N TRP A 347 8.40 3.56 -11.57
CA TRP A 347 7.63 3.95 -10.41
C TRP A 347 7.30 2.68 -9.62
N ALA A 348 7.98 2.47 -8.49
CA ALA A 348 7.73 1.32 -7.63
C ALA A 348 6.58 1.64 -6.67
N HIS A 349 5.63 0.72 -6.56
CA HIS A 349 4.52 0.86 -5.63
C HIS A 349 4.99 0.66 -4.19
N ILE A 350 4.65 1.60 -3.30
CA ILE A 350 4.74 1.39 -1.84
C ILE A 350 3.40 0.92 -1.28
N VAL A 351 2.30 1.29 -1.94
CA VAL A 351 0.99 0.66 -1.76
C VAL A 351 0.66 -0.12 -3.03
N THR A 352 0.75 -1.44 -2.93
CA THR A 352 0.67 -2.31 -4.09
C THR A 352 -0.76 -2.40 -4.63
N SER A 353 -0.94 -1.99 -5.88
CA SER A 353 -2.25 -1.99 -6.57
C SER A 353 -2.91 -3.37 -6.72
N CYS A 354 -2.16 -4.47 -6.55
CA CYS A 354 -2.68 -5.83 -6.59
C CYS A 354 -3.14 -6.35 -5.21
N LEU A 355 -2.81 -5.64 -4.13
CA LEU A 355 -3.17 -5.97 -2.76
C LEU A 355 -4.36 -5.14 -2.27
N ILE A 356 -4.32 -3.82 -2.51
CA ILE A 356 -5.34 -2.89 -2.06
C ILE A 356 -5.39 -1.66 -2.97
N ASP A 357 -6.49 -0.91 -2.91
CA ASP A 357 -6.56 0.44 -3.46
C ASP A 357 -5.80 1.42 -2.54
N PHE A 358 -5.01 2.33 -3.10
CA PHE A 358 -4.19 3.22 -2.28
C PHE A 358 -5.01 4.23 -1.45
N LEU A 359 -6.27 4.49 -1.83
CA LEU A 359 -7.19 5.29 -1.01
C LEU A 359 -7.64 4.58 0.27
N GLU A 360 -7.48 3.26 0.34
CA GLU A 360 -7.73 2.50 1.57
C GLU A 360 -6.51 2.53 2.51
N ALA A 361 -5.39 3.06 2.05
CA ALA A 361 -4.21 3.30 2.89
C ALA A 361 -4.39 4.54 3.75
N THR A 362 -3.66 4.61 4.86
CA THR A 362 -3.66 5.73 5.80
C THR A 362 -2.24 6.29 5.90
N PRO A 363 -2.02 7.59 5.70
CA PRO A 363 -0.69 8.19 5.93
C PRO A 363 -0.42 8.25 7.44
N GLU A 364 0.86 8.27 7.83
CA GLU A 364 1.24 8.51 9.23
C GLU A 364 0.90 9.95 9.67
N ASP A 365 1.01 10.90 8.75
CA ASP A 365 0.59 12.30 8.92
C ASP A 365 -0.73 12.53 8.16
N PRO A 366 -1.87 12.74 8.84
CA PRO A 366 -3.17 12.92 8.21
C PRO A 366 -3.30 14.20 7.37
N GLU A 367 -2.39 15.18 7.55
CA GLU A 367 -2.36 16.40 6.74
C GLU A 367 -1.65 16.21 5.40
N LYS A 368 -0.97 15.08 5.21
CA LYS A 368 -0.20 14.79 3.99
C LYS A 368 -0.97 13.89 3.04
N GLU A 369 -0.86 14.21 1.75
CA GLU A 369 -1.39 13.37 0.68
C GLU A 369 -0.62 12.04 0.59
N ILE A 370 -1.36 10.95 0.32
CA ILE A 370 -0.76 9.64 0.07
C ILE A 370 -0.16 9.63 -1.34
N ILE A 371 1.16 9.47 -1.43
CA ILE A 371 1.87 9.23 -2.69
C ILE A 371 2.18 7.74 -2.77
N PRO A 372 1.48 6.94 -3.59
CA PRO A 372 1.52 5.47 -3.50
C PRO A 372 2.72 4.83 -4.20
N VAL A 373 3.62 5.64 -4.78
CA VAL A 373 4.79 5.17 -5.53
C VAL A 373 6.04 5.99 -5.26
N VAL A 374 7.21 5.40 -5.47
CA VAL A 374 8.52 6.07 -5.38
C VAL A 374 9.37 5.78 -6.63
N PRO A 375 10.33 6.63 -6.99
CA PRO A 375 11.25 6.33 -8.08
C PRO A 375 12.17 5.19 -7.66
N SER A 376 12.29 4.17 -8.50
CA SER A 376 13.11 2.99 -8.23
C SER A 376 13.69 2.39 -9.50
N THR A 377 14.69 1.52 -9.37
CA THR A 377 15.11 0.62 -10.44
C THR A 377 14.12 -0.52 -10.62
N ALA A 378 14.08 -1.11 -11.81
CA ALA A 378 13.24 -2.26 -12.10
C ALA A 378 13.55 -3.44 -11.17
N GLU A 379 14.83 -3.71 -10.91
CA GLU A 379 15.29 -4.81 -10.05
C GLU A 379 14.85 -4.62 -8.60
N ALA A 380 14.90 -3.39 -8.07
CA ALA A 380 14.40 -3.09 -6.74
C ALA A 380 12.87 -3.25 -6.66
N ASN A 381 12.14 -2.82 -7.69
CA ASN A 381 10.70 -3.04 -7.78
C ASN A 381 10.34 -4.54 -7.83
N TYR A 382 11.10 -5.35 -8.58
CA TYR A 382 10.93 -6.80 -8.59
C TYR A 382 11.21 -7.43 -7.22
N ASN A 383 12.21 -6.95 -6.49
CA ASN A 383 12.47 -7.44 -5.12
C ASN A 383 11.28 -7.20 -4.19
N THR A 384 10.62 -6.04 -4.27
CA THR A 384 9.38 -5.77 -3.53
C THR A 384 8.28 -6.74 -3.95
N LEU A 385 8.02 -6.86 -5.26
CA LEU A 385 7.00 -7.76 -5.81
C LEU A 385 7.20 -9.21 -5.31
N GLU A 386 8.40 -9.74 -5.47
CA GLU A 386 8.70 -11.14 -5.24
C GLU A 386 8.80 -11.51 -3.76
N ALA A 387 9.49 -10.69 -2.96
CA ALA A 387 9.74 -11.00 -1.56
C ALA A 387 8.55 -10.65 -0.65
N ILE A 388 7.75 -9.65 -1.04
CA ILE A 388 6.71 -9.05 -0.19
C ILE A 388 5.33 -9.25 -0.82
N GLU A 389 5.08 -8.71 -2.01
CA GLU A 389 3.71 -8.63 -2.55
C GLU A 389 3.14 -10.01 -2.89
N LEU A 390 3.93 -10.87 -3.55
CA LEU A 390 3.51 -12.24 -3.87
C LEU A 390 3.35 -13.09 -2.61
N PHE A 391 4.21 -12.91 -1.60
CA PHE A 391 4.08 -13.58 -0.31
C PHE A 391 2.75 -13.23 0.38
N VAL A 392 2.47 -11.94 0.53
CA VAL A 392 1.21 -11.44 1.12
C VAL A 392 0.01 -11.97 0.35
N ARG A 393 0.06 -11.91 -0.98
CA ARG A 393 -1.01 -12.40 -1.84
C ARG A 393 -1.25 -13.90 -1.65
N HIS A 394 -0.19 -14.72 -1.62
CA HIS A 394 -0.31 -16.17 -1.44
C HIS A 394 -0.88 -16.52 -0.05
N LYS A 395 -0.34 -15.91 1.02
CA LYS A 395 -0.83 -16.12 2.40
C LYS A 395 -2.33 -15.82 2.53
N LEU A 396 -2.80 -14.70 1.96
CA LEU A 396 -4.22 -14.32 2.01
C LEU A 396 -5.12 -15.16 1.10
N LEU A 397 -4.65 -15.57 -0.08
CA LEU A 397 -5.45 -16.39 -1.00
C LEU A 397 -5.57 -17.85 -0.52
N ASN A 398 -4.53 -18.39 0.11
CA ASN A 398 -4.50 -19.73 0.70
C ASN A 398 -5.24 -19.80 2.05
N LYS A 399 -5.67 -18.65 2.60
CA LYS A 399 -6.34 -18.52 3.90
C LYS A 399 -5.47 -18.94 5.09
N ASP A 400 -4.16 -18.76 4.98
CA ASP A 400 -3.24 -18.92 6.11
C ASP A 400 -3.47 -17.83 7.17
N THR A 401 -3.98 -16.68 6.73
CA THR A 401 -4.38 -15.54 7.57
C THR A 401 -5.48 -14.73 6.87
N ASP A 402 -6.31 -14.02 7.64
CA ASP A 402 -7.39 -13.19 7.12
C ASP A 402 -6.91 -11.82 6.64
N LYS A 403 -5.83 -11.31 7.27
CA LYS A 403 -5.32 -9.96 7.03
C LYS A 403 -3.84 -9.86 7.36
N ILE A 404 -3.13 -8.99 6.66
CA ILE A 404 -1.74 -8.66 6.98
C ILE A 404 -1.64 -7.15 7.15
N HIS A 405 -1.15 -6.67 8.29
CA HIS A 405 -0.90 -5.26 8.54
C HIS A 405 0.46 -4.86 7.96
N ILE A 406 0.46 -3.93 7.00
CA ILE A 406 1.67 -3.47 6.31
C ILE A 406 1.90 -2.00 6.61
N TYR A 407 3.09 -1.68 7.12
CA TYR A 407 3.59 -0.32 7.26
C TYR A 407 4.84 -0.14 6.41
N VAL A 408 4.86 0.88 5.55
CA VAL A 408 5.96 1.16 4.64
C VAL A 408 6.52 2.53 4.96
N LYS A 409 7.81 2.58 5.31
CA LYS A 409 8.54 3.82 5.60
C LYS A 409 9.64 4.06 4.58
N PRO A 410 9.47 5.05 3.69
CA PRO A 410 10.59 5.55 2.89
C PRO A 410 11.53 6.38 3.76
N ILE A 411 12.84 6.14 3.64
CA ILE A 411 13.89 6.89 4.33
C ILE A 411 14.68 7.67 3.28
N TYR A 412 14.82 8.98 3.50
CA TYR A 412 15.49 9.91 2.59
C TYR A 412 16.71 10.56 3.27
N SER A 413 17.76 10.78 2.49
CA SER A 413 18.88 11.66 2.85
C SER A 413 18.83 12.96 2.05
N GLY A 414 19.21 14.07 2.69
CA GLY A 414 19.28 15.39 2.04
C GLY A 414 17.92 15.84 1.49
N GLU A 415 17.90 16.33 0.25
CA GLU A 415 16.71 16.84 -0.48
C GLU A 415 16.29 15.93 -1.66
N SER A 416 16.77 14.69 -1.74
CA SER A 416 16.38 13.78 -2.81
C SER A 416 14.92 13.32 -2.76
N LEU A 417 14.28 13.16 -3.91
CA LEU A 417 12.98 12.49 -4.10
C LEU A 417 13.09 10.96 -4.21
N ILE A 418 14.31 10.43 -4.28
CA ILE A 418 14.58 8.98 -4.35
C ILE A 418 14.96 8.51 -2.94
N PRO A 419 14.22 7.57 -2.33
CA PRO A 419 14.57 7.08 -1.00
C PRO A 419 15.90 6.30 -1.04
N ASP A 420 16.66 6.35 0.05
CA ASP A 420 17.82 5.49 0.28
C ASP A 420 17.38 4.04 0.52
N VAL A 421 16.31 3.89 1.29
CA VAL A 421 15.73 2.60 1.66
C VAL A 421 14.23 2.73 1.89
N LEU A 422 13.49 1.70 1.50
CA LEU A 422 12.11 1.44 1.89
C LEU A 422 12.14 0.36 2.96
N VAL A 423 11.55 0.67 4.10
CA VAL A 423 11.41 -0.28 5.22
C VAL A 423 9.97 -0.76 5.25
N TYR A 424 9.76 -2.04 4.95
CA TYR A 424 8.45 -2.69 5.02
C TYR A 424 8.35 -3.46 6.33
N LYS A 425 7.33 -3.16 7.13
CA LYS A 425 6.95 -3.90 8.33
C LYS A 425 5.66 -4.65 8.04
N LEU A 426 5.68 -5.97 8.15
CA LEU A 426 4.50 -6.82 8.01
C LEU A 426 4.23 -7.45 9.38
N ASN A 427 2.98 -7.40 9.82
CA ASN A 427 2.53 -8.08 11.04
C ASN A 427 1.19 -8.78 10.76
N TRP A 428 1.05 -10.01 11.19
CA TRP A 428 -0.20 -10.77 11.07
C TRP A 428 -0.28 -11.85 12.14
N SER A 429 -1.43 -12.48 12.23
CA SER A 429 -1.62 -13.67 13.06
C SER A 429 -1.93 -14.85 12.14
N GLU A 430 -1.31 -16.00 12.38
CA GLU A 430 -1.59 -17.24 11.66
C GLU A 430 -1.67 -18.41 12.62
N THR A 431 -2.37 -19.47 12.22
CA THR A 431 -2.45 -20.71 13.00
C THR A 431 -1.32 -21.63 12.58
N ASN A 432 -0.46 -22.02 13.53
CA ASN A 432 0.64 -22.94 13.27
C ASN A 432 0.13 -24.39 13.09
N LYS A 433 1.02 -25.33 12.74
CA LYS A 433 0.68 -26.75 12.56
C LYS A 433 0.13 -27.44 13.82
N LYS A 434 0.38 -26.86 15.00
CA LYS A 434 -0.13 -27.34 16.29
C LYS A 434 -1.52 -26.79 16.61
N GLY A 435 -2.09 -25.94 15.76
CA GLY A 435 -3.39 -25.30 15.98
C GLY A 435 -3.33 -24.04 16.84
N GLU A 436 -2.15 -23.51 17.14
CA GLU A 436 -1.97 -22.33 17.97
C GLU A 436 -1.89 -21.07 17.11
N THR A 437 -2.56 -20.00 17.53
CA THR A 437 -2.46 -18.69 16.90
C THR A 437 -1.17 -18.00 17.35
N ILE A 438 -0.26 -17.79 16.41
CA ILE A 438 1.01 -17.09 16.64
C ILE A 438 0.98 -15.69 16.01
N GLN A 439 1.71 -14.75 16.61
CA GLN A 439 1.94 -13.43 16.03
C GLN A 439 3.23 -13.44 15.21
N CYS A 440 3.10 -13.14 13.93
CA CYS A 440 4.22 -13.13 12.99
C CYS A 440 4.62 -11.71 12.64
N LYS A 441 5.92 -11.50 12.47
CA LYS A 441 6.48 -10.21 12.12
C LYS A 441 7.61 -10.34 11.11
N GLU A 442 7.56 -9.53 10.05
CA GLU A 442 8.65 -9.40 9.09
C GLU A 442 9.04 -7.95 8.90
N LEU A 443 10.35 -7.73 8.72
CA LEU A 443 10.91 -6.45 8.38
C LEU A 443 11.78 -6.60 7.15
N PHE A 444 11.46 -5.91 6.05
CA PHE A 444 12.25 -5.92 4.81
C PHE A 444 12.85 -4.56 4.50
N TYR A 445 14.07 -4.57 3.97
CA TYR A 445 14.83 -3.39 3.57
C TYR A 445 15.10 -3.41 2.07
N ILE A 446 14.34 -2.64 1.30
CA ILE A 446 14.49 -2.52 -0.15
C ILE A 446 15.21 -1.21 -0.46
N GLY A 447 16.36 -1.28 -1.14
CA GLY A 447 17.04 -0.09 -1.63
C GLY A 447 16.49 0.30 -3.02
N PRO A 448 15.80 1.44 -3.19
CA PRO A 448 15.19 1.82 -4.48
C PRO A 448 16.17 1.93 -5.65
N GLN A 449 17.45 2.17 -5.38
CA GLN A 449 18.53 2.24 -6.37
C GLN A 449 19.29 0.90 -6.55
N SER A 450 18.73 -0.21 -6.07
CA SER A 450 19.35 -1.54 -6.19
C SER A 450 19.21 -2.07 -7.61
N HIS A 451 20.31 -2.19 -8.33
CA HIS A 451 20.38 -2.86 -9.64
C HIS A 451 20.50 -4.39 -9.54
N TYR A 452 20.37 -4.92 -8.33
CA TYR A 452 20.49 -6.36 -8.07
C TYR A 452 19.13 -6.90 -7.64
N ARG A 453 18.60 -7.84 -8.44
CA ARG A 453 17.41 -8.62 -8.13
C ARG A 453 17.79 -9.80 -7.24
N LEU A 454 16.91 -10.20 -6.34
CA LEU A 454 17.08 -11.40 -5.53
C LEU A 454 17.07 -12.64 -6.44
N THR A 455 18.02 -13.54 -6.25
CA THR A 455 18.13 -14.80 -7.00
C THR A 455 17.21 -15.86 -6.43
N LYS A 456 17.05 -16.99 -7.14
CA LYS A 456 16.27 -18.15 -6.68
C LYS A 456 16.77 -18.66 -5.32
N SER A 457 18.09 -18.81 -5.16
CA SER A 457 18.73 -19.25 -3.92
C SER A 457 18.48 -18.28 -2.75
N MET A 458 18.45 -16.97 -3.02
CA MET A 458 18.10 -15.97 -2.02
C MET A 458 16.62 -16.06 -1.60
N HIS A 459 15.71 -16.23 -2.56
CA HIS A 459 14.28 -16.44 -2.26
C HIS A 459 14.03 -17.73 -1.49
N GLN A 460 14.72 -18.82 -1.84
CA GLN A 460 14.69 -20.08 -1.08
C GLN A 460 15.16 -19.88 0.36
N SER A 461 16.22 -19.11 0.57
CA SER A 461 16.72 -18.80 1.91
C SER A 461 15.69 -18.05 2.76
N ILE A 462 14.99 -17.07 2.16
CA ILE A 462 13.90 -16.35 2.82
C ILE A 462 12.73 -17.29 3.12
N GLY A 463 12.40 -18.19 2.19
CA GLY A 463 11.38 -19.23 2.37
C GLY A 463 11.68 -20.13 3.56
N LEU A 464 12.90 -20.67 3.66
CA LEU A 464 13.33 -21.51 4.79
C LEU A 464 13.14 -20.82 6.15
N LEU A 465 13.44 -19.53 6.24
CA LEU A 465 13.23 -18.75 7.47
C LEU A 465 11.74 -18.56 7.81
N ARG A 466 10.88 -18.46 6.79
CA ARG A 466 9.43 -18.39 6.99
C ARG A 466 8.87 -19.74 7.45
N ASP A 467 9.38 -20.83 6.89
CA ASP A 467 8.91 -22.18 7.19
C ASP A 467 9.27 -22.63 8.62
N THR A 468 10.36 -22.10 9.20
CA THR A 468 10.72 -22.41 10.60
C THR A 468 9.70 -21.95 11.64
N ARG A 469 8.80 -21.03 11.27
CA ARG A 469 7.66 -20.63 12.12
C ARG A 469 6.68 -21.77 12.32
N GLU A 470 6.59 -22.68 11.37
CA GLU A 470 5.63 -23.78 11.38
C GLU A 470 6.07 -24.93 12.31
N THR A 471 7.34 -24.96 12.74
CA THR A 471 7.92 -26.08 13.50
C THR A 471 8.34 -25.76 14.93
N ASP A 472 8.87 -24.56 15.24
CA ASP A 472 9.80 -24.43 16.39
C ASP A 472 9.61 -23.26 17.37
N LEU A 473 8.44 -22.65 17.53
CA LEU A 473 8.26 -21.73 18.66
C LEU A 473 7.72 -22.49 19.89
N PRO A 474 8.54 -22.74 20.94
CA PRO A 474 8.01 -23.09 22.25
C PRO A 474 7.21 -21.89 22.76
N SER A 475 5.98 -22.15 23.19
CA SER A 475 5.16 -21.22 23.94
C SER A 475 5.95 -20.69 25.14
N GLU A 476 6.26 -19.39 25.16
CA GLU A 476 6.72 -18.72 26.38
C GLU A 476 5.58 -18.79 27.39
N GLU A 477 5.65 -19.75 28.31
CA GLU A 477 5.00 -19.61 29.60
C GLU A 477 5.65 -18.40 30.29
N MET A 478 4.91 -17.29 30.36
CA MET A 478 5.15 -16.25 31.34
C MET A 478 5.07 -16.88 32.74
N GLN A 479 6.18 -17.40 33.26
CA GLN A 479 6.36 -17.54 34.69
C GLN A 479 6.60 -16.13 35.25
N VAL A 480 5.52 -15.52 35.71
CA VAL A 480 5.58 -14.41 36.64
C VAL A 480 6.17 -14.98 37.92
N ASP A 481 7.45 -14.71 38.16
CA ASP A 481 8.08 -14.90 39.46
C ASP A 481 7.45 -13.92 40.46
N GLU A 482 6.30 -14.30 41.02
CA GLU A 482 5.81 -13.79 42.30
C GLU A 482 6.71 -14.33 43.41
N ASN A 483 7.96 -13.86 43.50
CA ASN A 483 8.78 -13.91 44.71
C ASN A 483 10.09 -13.13 44.54
N SER A 484 9.98 -11.80 44.44
CA SER A 484 11.08 -10.94 44.86
C SER A 484 10.54 -9.72 45.58
N ASN A 485 10.32 -9.92 46.88
CA ASN A 485 10.08 -8.88 47.86
C ASN A 485 11.44 -8.23 48.17
N PRO A 486 11.73 -6.98 47.78
CA PRO A 486 12.96 -6.32 48.21
C PRO A 486 12.68 -5.66 49.55
N ASN A 487 13.06 -6.36 50.61
CA ASN A 487 13.13 -5.79 51.94
C ASN A 487 14.17 -4.67 51.94
N ILE A 488 13.68 -3.44 52.14
CA ILE A 488 14.45 -2.23 52.35
C ILE A 488 15.26 -2.41 53.65
N MET A 489 16.59 -2.37 53.56
CA MET A 489 17.40 -1.91 54.69
C MET A 489 18.60 -1.09 54.22
N PHE A 490 18.61 0.12 54.74
CA PHE A 490 19.73 1.05 54.80
C PHE A 490 21.00 0.41 55.39
N ARG A 491 22.13 0.65 54.74
CA ARG A 491 23.32 1.28 55.34
C ARG A 491 24.27 1.78 54.27
#